data_AF-A0AAD7P2J2-F1
#
_entry.id   AF-A0AAD7P2J2-F1
#
_cell.length_a   1.000
_cell.length_b   1.000
_cell.length_c   1.000
_cell.angle_alpha   90.00
_cell.angle_beta   90.00
_cell.angle_gamma   90.00
#
_symmetry.space_group_name_H-M   'P 1'
#
loop_
_entity.id
_entity.type
_entity.pdbx_description
1 polymer ?
#
loop_
_entity_poly.entity_id
_entity_poly.type
_entity_poly.pdbx_seq_one_letter_code
_entity_poly.pdbx_strand_id
1 'polypeptide(L)'
;MGTFYKLTEQVVGGWIDKEAKARGVSKWKDSVLRNVEKGKGNAPGGHTTRTGILQPYPEIRKLINDHLTSLRDAGVVLTLLTIRAIMVAHIEDGAPGLLGSAVGSDGTKFRCSESFVRRYLRNTMGWSQRRATKAAQKLPAN
;
A
#
# COMPACT_ATOMS: atom_id res chain seq x y z
N MET A 1 1.66 7.86 13.30
CA MET A 1 0.43 8.45 13.88
C MET A 1 -0.79 7.97 13.10
N GLY A 2 -1.81 7.46 13.79
CA GLY A 2 -3.04 6.95 13.17
C GLY A 2 -3.88 8.05 12.51
N THR A 3 -4.70 7.67 11.53
CA THR A 3 -5.54 8.55 10.69
C THR A 3 -6.79 9.13 11.36
N PHE A 4 -6.94 8.98 12.68
CA PHE A 4 -8.13 9.42 13.41
C PHE A 4 -8.40 10.93 13.28
N TYR A 5 -7.35 11.75 13.10
CA TYR A 5 -7.48 13.20 12.89
C TYR A 5 -8.20 13.59 11.59
N LYS A 6 -8.41 12.65 10.66
CA LYS A 6 -9.15 12.87 9.40
C LYS A 6 -10.62 12.46 9.46
N LEU A 7 -11.10 11.95 10.60
CA LEU A 7 -12.49 11.58 10.75
C LEU A 7 -13.35 12.84 10.85
N THR A 8 -14.29 12.97 9.92
CA THR A 8 -15.30 14.04 9.97
C THR A 8 -16.51 13.58 10.76
N GLU A 9 -17.27 14.53 11.30
CA GLU A 9 -18.53 14.25 12.00
C GLU A 9 -19.49 13.41 11.14
N GLN A 10 -19.52 13.67 9.83
CA GLN A 10 -20.33 12.90 8.89
C GLN A 10 -19.94 11.42 8.84
N VAL A 11 -18.64 11.11 8.89
CA VAL A 11 -18.14 9.73 8.90
C VAL A 11 -18.53 9.03 10.19
N VAL A 12 -18.32 9.68 11.35
CA VAL A 12 -18.68 9.14 12.66
C VAL A 12 -20.19 8.97 12.79
N GLY A 13 -20.97 9.94 12.33
CA GLY A 13 -22.44 9.88 12.29
C GLY A 13 -22.97 8.75 11.40
N GLY A 14 -22.20 8.34 10.38
CA GLY A 14 -22.50 7.17 9.56
C GLY A 14 -22.44 5.85 10.32
N TRP A 15 -21.66 5.77 11.41
CA TRP A 15 -21.49 4.58 12.24
C TRP A 15 -22.49 4.48 13.39
N ILE A 16 -23.08 5.61 13.78
CA ILE A 16 -24.08 5.67 14.85
C ILE A 16 -25.43 5.16 14.33
N ASP A 17 -26.13 4.40 15.17
CA ASP A 17 -27.51 4.00 14.94
C ASP A 17 -28.44 5.20 15.17
N LYS A 18 -29.05 5.68 14.08
CA LYS A 18 -29.91 6.87 14.10
C LYS A 18 -31.22 6.63 14.85
N GLU A 19 -31.75 5.41 14.84
CA GLU A 19 -33.00 5.06 15.53
C GLU A 19 -32.76 4.91 17.03
N ALA A 20 -31.63 4.33 17.42
CA ALA A 20 -31.19 4.33 18.81
C ALA A 20 -30.97 5.77 19.31
N LYS A 21 -30.26 6.60 18.53
CA LYS A 21 -29.99 8.00 18.87
C LYS A 21 -31.27 8.82 19.02
N ALA A 22 -32.26 8.62 18.14
CA ALA A 22 -33.56 9.27 18.23
C ALA A 22 -34.33 8.92 19.52
N ARG A 23 -34.06 7.74 20.09
CA ARG A 23 -34.60 7.28 21.39
C ARG A 23 -33.71 7.67 22.58
N GLY A 24 -32.73 8.55 22.38
CA GLY A 24 -31.79 8.98 23.43
C GLY A 24 -30.68 7.97 23.76
N VAL A 25 -30.57 6.88 22.98
CA VAL A 25 -29.60 5.81 23.22
C VAL A 25 -28.43 5.96 22.25
N SER A 26 -27.23 6.20 22.78
CA SER A 26 -26.02 6.22 21.95
C SER A 26 -25.54 4.79 21.67
N LYS A 27 -25.88 4.26 20.49
CA LYS A 27 -25.47 2.92 20.04
C LYS A 27 -24.76 2.99 18.68
N TRP A 28 -23.73 2.17 18.50
CA TRP A 28 -23.15 1.89 17.19
C TRP A 28 -24.07 0.97 16.37
N LYS A 29 -24.04 1.09 15.03
CA LYS A 29 -24.71 0.13 14.16
C LYS A 29 -24.15 -1.28 14.36
N ASP A 30 -25.02 -2.29 14.29
CA ASP A 30 -24.60 -3.69 14.40
C ASP A 30 -23.61 -4.11 13.28
N SER A 31 -23.68 -3.47 12.11
CA SER A 31 -22.68 -3.65 11.05
C SER A 31 -21.29 -3.16 11.44
N VAL A 32 -21.21 -2.08 12.24
CA VAL A 32 -19.94 -1.54 12.75
C VAL A 32 -19.36 -2.49 13.79
N LEU A 33 -20.17 -2.95 14.74
CA LEU A 33 -19.74 -3.92 15.76
C LEU A 33 -19.23 -5.22 15.13
N ARG A 34 -19.97 -5.79 14.17
CA ARG A 34 -19.54 -6.97 13.41
C ARG A 34 -18.24 -6.74 12.63
N ASN A 35 -18.00 -5.54 12.13
CA ASN A 35 -16.75 -5.22 11.44
C ASN A 35 -15.56 -5.15 12.41
N VAL A 36 -15.77 -4.66 13.63
CA VAL A 36 -14.74 -4.68 14.69
C VAL A 36 -14.42 -6.11 15.10
N GLU A 37 -15.44 -6.94 15.38
CA GLU A 37 -15.24 -8.37 15.70
C GLU A 37 -14.50 -9.12 14.60
N LYS A 38 -14.80 -8.83 13.33
CA LYS A 38 -14.13 -9.43 12.17
C LYS A 38 -12.75 -8.82 11.87
N GLY A 39 -12.26 -7.87 12.67
CA GLY A 39 -11.00 -7.17 12.42
C GLY A 39 -10.97 -6.37 11.11
N LYS A 40 -12.14 -6.06 10.52
CA LYS A 40 -12.25 -5.35 9.25
C LYS A 40 -12.30 -3.83 9.47
N GLY A 41 -11.15 -3.17 9.30
CA GLY A 41 -11.04 -1.73 9.03
C GLY A 41 -11.35 -0.76 10.20
N ASN A 42 -12.13 -1.18 11.19
CA ASN A 42 -12.57 -0.36 12.32
C ASN A 42 -11.94 -0.78 13.67
N ALA A 43 -10.95 -1.67 13.66
CA ALA A 43 -10.26 -2.05 14.89
C ALA A 43 -9.36 -0.90 15.40
N PRO A 44 -9.37 -0.60 16.71
CA PRO A 44 -8.41 0.35 17.29
C PRO A 44 -6.98 -0.13 17.03
N GLY A 45 -6.12 0.78 16.54
CA GLY A 45 -4.75 0.42 16.11
C GLY A 45 -4.64 -0.10 14.68
N GLY A 46 -5.75 -0.12 13.92
CA GLY A 46 -5.76 -0.47 12.50
C GLY A 46 -4.99 0.54 11.64
N HIS A 47 -3.66 0.44 11.63
CA HIS A 47 -2.88 0.89 10.49
C HIS A 47 -3.37 0.08 9.30
N THR A 48 -4.22 0.68 8.46
CA THR A 48 -4.66 0.21 7.14
C THR A 48 -4.60 -1.32 7.05
N THR A 49 -5.69 -2.04 7.31
CA THR A 49 -5.78 -3.52 7.26
C THR A 49 -5.35 -4.19 5.94
N ARG A 50 -4.81 -3.42 4.99
CA ARG A 50 -3.92 -3.90 3.93
C ARG A 50 -2.48 -3.97 4.44
N THR A 51 -2.21 -4.92 5.34
CA THR A 51 -0.85 -5.44 5.50
C THR A 51 -0.33 -5.81 4.11
N GLY A 52 0.81 -5.26 3.69
CA GLY A 52 1.33 -5.47 2.35
C GLY A 52 1.62 -6.96 2.12
N ILE A 53 1.44 -7.46 0.90
CA ILE A 53 1.66 -8.89 0.57
C ILE A 53 3.08 -9.40 0.93
N LEU A 54 4.05 -8.50 1.01
CA LEU A 54 5.44 -8.79 1.42
C LEU A 54 5.71 -8.58 2.91
N GLN A 55 4.71 -8.18 3.71
CA GLN A 55 4.87 -7.98 5.15
C GLN A 55 5.29 -9.25 5.91
N PRO A 56 4.78 -10.45 5.56
CA PRO A 56 5.28 -11.70 6.14
C PRO A 56 6.72 -12.06 5.73
N TYR A 57 7.28 -11.35 4.75
CA TYR A 57 8.60 -11.63 4.16
C TYR A 57 9.55 -10.44 4.32
N PRO A 58 9.94 -10.08 5.56
CA PRO A 58 10.77 -8.90 5.83
C PRO A 58 12.14 -9.00 5.15
N GLU A 59 12.71 -10.21 5.03
CA GLU A 59 14.00 -10.44 4.37
C GLU A 59 13.94 -10.15 2.88
N ILE A 60 12.91 -10.65 2.18
CA ILE A 60 12.70 -10.34 0.75
C ILE A 60 12.52 -8.84 0.55
N ARG A 61 11.77 -8.19 1.45
CA ARG A 61 11.58 -6.74 1.44
C ARG A 61 12.92 -5.99 1.58
N LYS A 62 13.79 -6.45 2.49
CA LYS A 62 15.12 -5.89 2.69
C LYS A 62 15.98 -6.06 1.43
N LEU A 63 16.05 -7.26 0.87
CA LEU A 63 16.82 -7.55 -0.35
C LEU A 63 16.39 -6.68 -1.55
N ILE A 64 15.07 -6.55 -1.76
CA ILE A 64 14.54 -5.68 -2.81
C ILE A 64 14.95 -4.23 -2.56
N ASN A 65 14.78 -3.72 -1.34
CA ASN A 65 15.08 -2.33 -1.02
C ASN A 65 16.57 -2.03 -1.17
N ASP A 66 17.44 -2.91 -0.68
CA ASP A 66 18.89 -2.77 -0.76
C ASP A 66 19.35 -2.80 -2.22
N HIS A 67 18.84 -3.74 -3.03
CA HIS A 67 19.18 -3.84 -4.45
C HIS A 67 18.75 -2.59 -5.23
N LEU A 68 17.50 -2.14 -5.07
CA LEU A 68 17.01 -0.93 -5.75
C LEU A 68 17.76 0.33 -5.31
N THR A 69 18.11 0.44 -4.03
CA THR A 69 18.88 1.57 -3.50
C THR A 69 20.29 1.57 -4.05
N SER A 70 20.98 0.42 -4.06
CA SER A 70 22.33 0.31 -4.62
C SER A 70 22.42 0.72 -6.09
N LEU A 71 21.45 0.31 -6.93
CA LEU A 71 21.40 0.69 -8.34
C LEU A 71 21.17 2.19 -8.50
N ARG A 72 20.30 2.77 -7.67
CA ARG A 72 20.03 4.21 -7.71
C ARG A 72 21.24 5.02 -7.27
N ASP A 73 21.94 4.57 -6.22
CA ASP A 73 23.14 5.23 -5.71
C ASP A 73 24.31 5.13 -6.70
N ALA A 74 24.36 4.04 -7.48
CA ALA A 74 25.27 3.89 -8.62
C ALA A 74 24.87 4.74 -9.85
N GLY A 75 23.80 5.53 -9.78
CA GLY A 75 23.34 6.38 -10.88
C GLY A 75 22.62 5.65 -12.02
N VAL A 76 22.25 4.37 -11.83
CA VAL A 76 21.53 3.58 -12.83
C VAL A 76 20.10 4.08 -12.95
N VAL A 77 19.64 4.31 -14.19
CA VAL A 77 18.26 4.70 -14.47
C VAL A 77 17.33 3.53 -14.22
N LEU A 78 16.50 3.64 -13.19
CA LEU A 78 15.49 2.64 -12.85
C LEU A 78 14.15 2.96 -13.52
N THR A 79 13.73 2.10 -14.44
CA THR A 79 12.38 2.12 -15.02
C THR A 79 11.43 1.23 -14.22
N LEU A 80 10.11 1.42 -14.37
CA LEU A 80 9.14 0.53 -13.71
C LEU A 80 9.28 -0.93 -14.15
N LEU A 81 9.66 -1.17 -15.41
CA LEU A 81 9.88 -2.52 -15.93
C LEU A 81 11.07 -3.19 -15.24
N THR A 82 12.21 -2.50 -15.15
CA THR A 82 13.41 -3.02 -14.47
C THR A 82 13.17 -3.24 -12.99
N ILE A 83 12.49 -2.31 -12.31
CA ILE A 83 12.13 -2.46 -10.90
C ILE A 83 11.21 -3.67 -10.71
N ARG A 84 10.19 -3.81 -11.57
CA ARG A 84 9.27 -4.96 -11.53
C ARG A 84 10.02 -6.28 -11.71
N ALA A 85 10.94 -6.36 -12.67
CA ALA A 85 11.74 -7.55 -12.91
C ALA A 85 12.59 -7.93 -11.69
N ILE A 86 13.26 -6.94 -11.08
CA ILE A 86 14.04 -7.14 -9.84
C ILE A 86 13.14 -7.63 -8.69
N MET A 87 11.96 -7.03 -8.52
CA MET A 87 11.02 -7.47 -7.49
C MET A 87 10.52 -8.89 -7.74
N VAL A 88 10.19 -9.24 -8.98
CA VAL A 88 9.74 -10.60 -9.33
C VAL A 88 10.84 -11.61 -9.03
N ALA A 89 12.09 -11.35 -9.45
CA ALA A 89 13.21 -12.26 -9.22
C ALA A 89 13.43 -12.56 -7.72
N HIS A 90 13.46 -11.52 -6.88
CA HIS A 90 13.61 -11.71 -5.43
C HIS A 90 12.40 -12.38 -4.77
N ILE A 91 11.18 -12.16 -5.28
CA ILE A 91 9.99 -12.85 -4.78
C ILE A 91 9.99 -14.32 -5.20
N GLU A 92 10.36 -14.63 -6.44
CA GLU A 92 10.44 -16.01 -6.93
C GLU A 92 11.49 -16.81 -6.17
N ASP A 93 12.65 -16.21 -5.88
CA ASP A 93 13.74 -16.84 -5.13
C ASP A 93 13.37 -17.06 -3.66
N GLY A 94 12.88 -16.00 -2.99
CA GLY A 94 12.60 -16.07 -1.54
C GLY A 94 11.21 -16.61 -1.16
N ALA A 95 10.25 -16.60 -2.08
CA ALA A 95 8.86 -17.03 -1.84
C ALA A 95 8.18 -17.48 -3.16
N PRO A 96 8.61 -18.61 -3.77
CA PRO A 96 8.16 -19.05 -5.10
C PRO A 96 6.64 -19.26 -5.20
N GLY A 97 5.98 -19.62 -4.11
CA GLY A 97 4.52 -19.79 -4.06
C GLY A 97 3.72 -18.49 -3.96
N LEU A 98 4.36 -17.34 -3.76
CA LEU A 98 3.67 -16.08 -3.53
C LEU A 98 3.09 -15.52 -4.83
N LEU A 99 3.83 -15.62 -5.95
CA LEU A 99 3.30 -15.25 -7.25
C LEU A 99 2.24 -16.26 -7.67
N GLY A 100 1.05 -15.78 -8.04
CA GLY A 100 -0.05 -16.67 -8.39
C GLY A 100 -0.87 -17.17 -7.20
N SER A 101 -0.47 -16.89 -5.95
CA SER A 101 -1.28 -17.21 -4.76
C SER A 101 -2.58 -16.40 -4.76
N ALA A 102 -3.67 -17.01 -4.31
CA ALA A 102 -4.94 -16.30 -4.13
C ALA A 102 -4.84 -15.37 -2.90
N VAL A 103 -5.02 -14.07 -3.11
CA VAL A 103 -4.84 -13.05 -2.06
C VAL A 103 -6.14 -12.32 -1.72
N GLY A 104 -7.14 -12.34 -2.60
CA GLY A 104 -8.47 -11.79 -2.36
C GLY A 104 -9.51 -12.85 -1.97
N SER A 105 -10.60 -12.41 -1.33
CA SER A 105 -11.82 -13.23 -1.17
C SER A 105 -12.36 -13.76 -2.50
N ASP A 106 -12.04 -13.05 -3.58
CA ASP A 106 -12.52 -13.31 -4.93
C ASP A 106 -11.57 -14.28 -5.68
N GLY A 107 -10.59 -14.89 -5.00
CA GLY A 107 -9.61 -15.79 -5.60
C GLY A 107 -8.58 -15.11 -6.51
N THR A 108 -8.54 -13.76 -6.51
CA THR A 108 -7.61 -13.01 -7.35
C THR A 108 -6.17 -13.35 -6.98
N LYS A 109 -5.42 -13.77 -7.99
CA LYS A 109 -4.03 -14.17 -7.85
C LYS A 109 -3.12 -12.96 -7.70
N PHE A 110 -2.17 -13.01 -6.77
CA PHE A 110 -1.16 -11.97 -6.66
C PHE A 110 -0.29 -11.96 -7.91
N ARG A 111 -0.14 -10.75 -8.46
CA ARG A 111 0.80 -10.44 -9.52
C ARG A 111 1.59 -9.21 -9.08
N CYS A 112 2.91 -9.25 -9.26
CA CYS A 112 3.76 -8.07 -9.16
C CYS A 112 3.50 -7.16 -10.37
N SER A 113 2.32 -6.54 -10.39
CA SER A 113 1.84 -5.61 -11.42
C SER A 113 2.50 -4.25 -11.27
N GLU A 114 2.53 -3.43 -12.33
CA GLU A 114 3.05 -2.06 -12.24
C GLU A 114 2.33 -1.22 -11.17
N SER A 115 1.01 -1.39 -11.05
CA SER A 115 0.21 -0.72 -10.03
C SER A 115 0.67 -1.08 -8.61
N PHE A 116 1.03 -2.36 -8.40
CA PHE A 116 1.61 -2.81 -7.14
C PHE A 116 3.00 -2.20 -6.92
N VAL A 117 3.88 -2.25 -7.92
CA VAL A 117 5.24 -1.69 -7.85
C VAL A 117 5.20 -0.20 -7.53
N ARG A 118 4.38 0.60 -8.23
CA ARG A 118 4.20 2.03 -7.95
C ARG A 118 3.76 2.28 -6.50
N ARG A 119 2.80 1.49 -6.01
CA ARG A 119 2.32 1.59 -4.63
C ARG A 119 3.41 1.22 -3.63
N TYR A 120 4.17 0.16 -3.91
CA TYR A 120 5.29 -0.30 -3.09
C TYR A 120 6.38 0.78 -2.99
N LEU A 121 6.84 1.32 -4.12
CA LEU A 121 7.85 2.39 -4.16
C LEU A 121 7.40 3.61 -3.36
N ARG A 122 6.14 4.04 -3.53
CA ARG A 122 5.59 5.20 -2.82
C ARG A 122 5.47 4.94 -1.31
N ASN A 123 4.90 3.81 -0.91
CA ASN A 123 4.51 3.58 0.48
C ASN A 123 5.65 3.01 1.33
N THR A 124 6.54 2.20 0.74
CA THR A 124 7.64 1.53 1.44
C THR A 124 8.93 2.34 1.35
N MET A 125 9.27 2.87 0.17
CA MET A 125 10.54 3.57 -0.06
C MET A 125 10.39 5.09 -0.10
N GLY A 126 9.17 5.63 -0.15
CA GLY A 126 8.94 7.07 -0.31
C GLY A 126 9.31 7.60 -1.70
N TRP A 127 9.45 6.72 -2.69
CA TRP A 127 9.91 7.08 -4.03
C TRP A 127 8.75 7.41 -4.96
N SER A 128 8.95 8.41 -5.81
CA SER A 128 8.01 8.79 -6.88
C SER A 128 8.70 8.73 -8.23
N GLN A 129 7.95 8.42 -9.29
CA GLN A 129 8.46 8.46 -10.65
C GLN A 129 8.74 9.92 -11.02
N ARG A 130 9.99 10.25 -11.33
CA ARG A 130 10.36 11.55 -11.88
C ARG A 130 10.25 11.51 -13.39
N ARG A 131 9.54 12.46 -13.97
CA ARG A 131 9.59 12.72 -15.42
C ARG A 131 10.73 13.69 -15.66
N ALA A 132 11.58 13.42 -16.66
CA ALA A 132 12.63 14.36 -17.05
C ALA A 132 11.99 15.73 -17.33
N THR A 133 12.49 16.77 -16.66
CA THR A 133 12.08 18.15 -16.89
C THR A 133 12.68 18.63 -18.21
N LYS A 134 11.86 19.15 -19.13
CA LYS A 134 12.31 19.68 -20.44
C LYS A 134 13.23 20.93 -20.35
N ALA A 135 13.59 21.36 -19.14
CA ALA A 135 14.35 22.59 -18.90
C ALA A 135 15.79 22.56 -19.44
N ALA A 136 16.38 21.38 -19.68
CA ALA A 136 17.75 21.25 -20.20
C ALA A 136 17.91 21.62 -21.69
N GLN A 137 16.84 21.97 -22.42
CA GLN A 137 16.90 22.34 -23.84
C GLN A 137 17.26 23.81 -24.11
N LYS A 138 17.54 24.61 -23.08
CA LYS A 138 17.98 26.01 -23.26
C LYS A 138 19.48 26.13 -23.09
N LEU A 139 20.23 25.72 -24.11
CA LEU A 139 21.59 26.23 -24.30
C LEU A 139 21.48 27.59 -25.02
N PRO A 140 22.17 28.65 -24.58
CA PRO A 140 22.24 29.90 -25.34
C PRO A 140 22.96 29.65 -26.67
N ALA A 141 22.54 30.35 -27.73
CA ALA A 141 23.25 30.35 -29.00
C ALA A 141 24.64 31.00 -28.80
N ASN A 142 25.68 30.36 -29.36
CA ASN A 142 27.04 30.90 -29.41
C ASN A 142 27.10 32.13 -30.32
#